data_AF-A0A1V5K7A9-F1
#
_entry.id   AF-A0A1V5K7A9-F1
#
_cell.length_a   1.000
_cell.length_b   1.000
_cell.length_c   1.000
_cell.angle_alpha   90.00
_cell.angle_beta   90.00
_cell.angle_gamma   90.00
#
_symmetry.space_group_name_H-M   'P 1'
#
loop_
_entity.id
_entity.type
_entity.pdbx_description
1 polymer ?
#
loop_
_entity_poly.entity_id
_entity_poly.type
_entity_poly.pdbx_seq_one_letter_code
_entity_poly.pdbx_strand_id
1 'polypeptide(L)'
;MAAVLNEWADASGVEIRVTQKQIPVLPAVQSGCALLGLDPLSLANEGKMLAVVAPERAEQALQLMLSHPLGQKAALIGEVKTGASGLVSLRTELGAWRVLAWPSGELLPRIC
;
A
#
# COMPACT_ATOMS: atom_id res chain seq x y z
N MET A 1 5.11 2.45 -1.66
CA MET A 1 3.63 2.51 -1.47
C MET A 1 3.25 3.48 -0.36
N ALA A 2 3.93 3.44 0.80
CA ALA A 2 3.66 4.32 1.93
C ALA A 2 3.63 5.81 1.56
N ALA A 3 4.59 6.30 0.75
CA ALA A 3 4.61 7.68 0.26
C ALA A 3 3.30 8.06 -0.47
N VAL A 4 2.95 7.32 -1.52
CA VAL A 4 1.73 7.60 -2.33
C VAL A 4 0.46 7.61 -1.48
N LEU A 5 0.32 6.67 -0.53
CA LEU A 5 -0.87 6.66 0.34
C LEU A 5 -0.90 7.87 1.28
N ASN A 6 0.24 8.28 1.84
CA ASN A 6 0.28 9.48 2.69
C ASN A 6 0.03 10.75 1.87
N GLU A 7 0.57 10.85 0.65
CA GLU A 7 0.29 11.95 -0.29
C GLU A 7 -1.21 12.05 -0.58
N TRP A 8 -1.89 10.94 -0.86
CA TRP A 8 -3.32 10.93 -1.13
C TRP A 8 -4.16 11.28 0.09
N ALA A 9 -3.80 10.74 1.27
CA ALA A 9 -4.50 11.03 2.51
C ALA A 9 -4.40 12.53 2.86
N ASP A 10 -3.21 13.11 2.72
CA ASP A 10 -2.94 14.52 3.01
C ASP A 10 -3.64 15.44 2.01
N ALA A 11 -3.43 15.23 0.71
CA ALA A 11 -3.99 16.06 -0.35
C ALA A 11 -5.53 16.01 -0.41
N SER A 12 -6.14 14.88 -0.02
CA SER A 12 -7.60 14.72 -0.04
C SER A 12 -8.27 15.01 1.31
N GLY A 13 -7.50 15.21 2.38
CA GLY A 13 -8.02 15.44 3.73
C GLY A 13 -8.79 14.25 4.32
N VAL A 14 -8.34 13.02 4.07
CA VAL A 14 -9.04 11.77 4.43
C VAL A 14 -8.19 10.83 5.28
N GLU A 15 -8.82 9.82 5.88
CA GLU A 15 -8.12 8.65 6.43
C GLU A 15 -8.09 7.54 5.38
N ILE A 16 -6.93 6.93 5.16
CA ILE A 16 -6.80 5.70 4.37
C ILE A 16 -6.51 4.52 5.31
N ARG A 17 -7.39 3.51 5.32
CA ARG A 17 -7.22 2.29 6.09
C ARG A 17 -6.77 1.15 5.20
N VAL A 18 -5.61 0.57 5.50
CA VAL A 18 -5.05 -0.57 4.76
C VAL A 18 -4.93 -1.80 5.67
N THR A 19 -5.15 -2.99 5.09
CA THR A 19 -4.99 -4.26 5.80
C THR A 19 -3.73 -4.94 5.32
N GLN A 20 -2.76 -5.13 6.21
CA GLN A 20 -1.43 -5.68 5.87
C GLN A 20 -1.52 -7.04 5.17
N LYS A 21 -2.38 -7.93 5.66
CA LYS A 21 -2.58 -9.27 5.10
C LYS A 21 -3.10 -9.28 3.66
N GLN A 22 -3.71 -8.18 3.19
CA GLN A 22 -4.23 -8.06 1.83
C GLN A 22 -3.17 -7.51 0.84
N ILE A 23 -2.04 -7.01 1.35
CA ILE A 23 -0.99 -6.42 0.51
C ILE A 23 -0.13 -7.55 -0.07
N PRO A 24 -0.06 -7.71 -1.40
CA PRO A 24 0.70 -8.77 -2.02
C PRO A 24 2.20 -8.47 -1.93
N VAL A 25 2.88 -9.19 -1.04
CA VAL A 25 4.35 -9.18 -0.90
C VAL A 25 4.88 -10.58 -1.17
N LEU A 26 5.89 -10.70 -2.02
CA LEU A 26 6.50 -12.01 -2.30
C LEU A 26 7.27 -12.50 -1.08
N PRO A 27 7.23 -13.81 -0.75
CA PRO A 27 7.97 -14.35 0.39
C PRO A 27 9.46 -13.98 0.38
N ALA A 28 10.12 -14.07 -0.78
CA ALA A 28 11.53 -13.67 -0.93
C ALA A 28 11.77 -12.17 -0.63
N VAL A 29 10.84 -11.29 -1.02
CA VAL A 29 10.92 -9.86 -0.71
C VAL A 29 10.71 -9.63 0.78
N GLN A 30 9.73 -10.30 1.39
CA GLN A 30 9.48 -10.22 2.83
C GLN A 30 10.71 -10.66 3.63
N SER A 31 11.30 -11.81 3.28
CA SER A 31 12.51 -12.33 3.94
C SER A 31 13.72 -11.41 3.73
N GLY A 32 13.92 -10.89 2.51
CA GLY A 32 15.00 -9.96 2.21
C GLY A 32 14.88 -8.64 2.99
N CYS A 33 13.68 -8.07 3.05
CA CYS A 33 13.41 -6.86 3.82
C CYS A 33 13.64 -7.09 5.32
N ALA A 34 13.16 -8.23 5.85
CA ALA A 34 13.37 -8.58 7.26
C ALA A 34 14.85 -8.71 7.63
N LEU A 35 15.66 -9.33 6.76
CA LEU A 35 17.11 -9.45 6.96
C LEU A 35 17.82 -8.09 6.97
N LEU A 36 17.37 -7.17 6.12
CA LEU A 36 17.97 -5.84 5.96
C LEU A 36 17.39 -4.78 6.92
N GLY A 37 16.39 -5.13 7.73
CA GLY A 37 15.69 -4.17 8.59
C GLY A 37 14.85 -3.15 7.82
N LEU A 38 14.37 -3.50 6.63
CA LEU A 38 13.58 -2.64 5.74
C LEU A 38 12.09 -2.97 5.83
N ASP A 39 11.23 -1.98 5.63
CA ASP A 39 9.79 -2.18 5.43
C ASP A 39 9.50 -2.27 3.92
N PRO A 40 8.96 -3.39 3.39
CA PRO A 40 8.65 -3.53 1.97
C PRO A 40 7.65 -2.49 1.47
N LEU A 41 6.81 -1.93 2.35
CA LEU A 41 5.81 -0.93 1.97
C LEU A 41 6.43 0.43 1.63
N SER A 42 7.65 0.68 2.13
CA SER A 42 8.40 1.92 1.95
C SER A 42 9.37 1.87 0.77
N LEU A 43 9.60 0.70 0.16
CA LEU A 43 10.50 0.56 -0.99
C LEU A 43 9.87 1.05 -2.31
N ALA A 44 10.73 1.54 -3.20
CA ALA A 44 10.36 1.93 -4.56
C ALA A 44 9.85 0.73 -5.36
N ASN A 45 8.92 0.97 -6.28
CA ASN A 45 8.36 -0.02 -7.18
C ASN A 45 8.33 0.56 -8.60
N GLU A 46 8.93 -0.11 -9.59
CA GLU A 46 9.05 0.36 -10.99
C GLU A 46 8.10 -0.34 -11.97
N GLY A 47 6.99 -0.88 -11.49
CA GLY A 47 6.05 -1.63 -12.33
C GLY A 47 4.72 -1.92 -11.62
N LYS A 48 4.32 -1.04 -10.70
CA LYS A 48 3.11 -1.18 -9.90
C LYS A 48 2.32 0.12 -9.94
N MET A 49 1.01 0.01 -9.88
CA MET A 49 0.13 1.15 -9.66
C MET A 49 -0.67 0.96 -8.38
N LEU A 50 -1.08 2.08 -7.79
CA LEU A 50 -2.19 2.13 -6.86
C LEU A 50 -3.39 2.76 -7.57
N ALA A 51 -4.60 2.37 -7.20
CA ALA A 51 -5.82 2.98 -7.70
C ALA A 51 -6.81 3.17 -6.56
N VAL A 52 -7.51 4.31 -6.56
CA VAL A 52 -8.70 4.55 -5.74
C VAL A 52 -9.89 4.55 -6.68
N VAL A 53 -10.93 3.80 -6.33
CA VAL A 53 -12.16 3.67 -7.11
C VAL A 53 -13.37 3.80 -6.20
N ALA A 54 -14.52 4.14 -6.79
CA ALA A 54 -15.78 4.11 -6.07
C ALA A 54 -16.06 2.69 -5.54
N PRO A 55 -16.61 2.53 -4.32
CA PRO A 55 -16.77 1.23 -3.67
C PRO A 55 -17.60 0.24 -4.51
N GLU A 56 -18.63 0.73 -5.20
CA GLU A 56 -19.48 -0.06 -6.09
C GLU A 56 -18.77 -0.55 -7.37
N ARG A 57 -17.57 -0.02 -7.67
CA ARG A 57 -16.74 -0.43 -8.81
C ARG A 57 -15.49 -1.21 -8.40
N ALA A 58 -15.25 -1.40 -7.10
CA ALA A 58 -14.02 -2.02 -6.59
C ALA A 58 -13.76 -3.41 -7.16
N GLU A 59 -14.77 -4.29 -7.14
CA GLU A 59 -14.64 -5.65 -7.68
C GLU A 59 -14.43 -5.65 -9.19
N GLN A 60 -15.18 -4.81 -9.92
CA GLN A 60 -15.03 -4.69 -11.37
C GLN A 60 -13.63 -4.22 -11.75
N ALA A 61 -13.10 -3.19 -11.07
CA ALA A 61 -11.76 -2.69 -11.29
C ALA A 61 -10.70 -3.76 -11.00
N LEU A 62 -10.86 -4.51 -9.90
CA LEU A 62 -9.96 -5.62 -9.57
C LEU A 62 -9.95 -6.69 -10.67
N GLN A 63 -11.13 -7.11 -11.16
CA GLN A 63 -11.21 -8.11 -12.23
C GLN A 63 -10.53 -7.64 -13.52
N LEU A 64 -10.69 -6.36 -13.88
CA LEU A 64 -9.99 -5.77 -15.02
C LEU A 64 -8.46 -5.83 -14.83
N MET A 65 -7.95 -5.46 -13.67
CA MET A 65 -6.52 -5.57 -13.38
C MET A 65 -6.02 -7.02 -13.47
N LEU A 66 -6.75 -7.97 -12.89
CA LEU A 66 -6.39 -9.39 -12.89
C LEU A 66 -6.38 -10.02 -14.29
N SER A 67 -7.19 -9.49 -15.22
CA SER A 67 -7.20 -9.94 -16.62
C SER A 67 -5.95 -9.52 -17.41
N HIS A 68 -5.18 -8.54 -16.92
CA HIS A 68 -3.96 -8.09 -17.56
C HIS A 68 -2.74 -8.91 -17.06
N PRO A 69 -1.81 -9.34 -17.92
CA PRO A 69 -0.65 -10.15 -17.50
C PRO A 69 0.18 -9.54 -16.37
N LEU A 70 0.35 -8.20 -16.36
CA LEU A 70 1.09 -7.50 -15.29
C LEU A 70 0.28 -7.28 -14.01
N GLY A 71 -1.04 -7.48 -14.05
CA GLY A 71 -1.97 -7.22 -12.94
C GLY A 71 -2.44 -8.48 -12.21
N GLN A 72 -1.91 -9.66 -12.53
CA GLN A 72 -2.31 -10.95 -11.93
C GLN A 72 -2.19 -11.03 -10.39
N LYS A 73 -1.46 -10.09 -9.77
CA LYS A 73 -1.31 -9.97 -8.31
C LYS A 73 -1.99 -8.72 -7.74
N ALA A 74 -2.88 -8.08 -8.50
CA ALA A 74 -3.67 -6.97 -7.99
C ALA A 74 -4.55 -7.43 -6.82
N ALA A 75 -4.75 -6.53 -5.86
CA ALA A 75 -5.55 -6.80 -4.67
C ALA A 75 -6.25 -5.53 -4.22
N LEU A 76 -7.45 -5.67 -3.66
CA LEU A 76 -8.02 -4.64 -2.80
C LEU A 76 -7.25 -4.68 -1.49
N ILE A 77 -6.64 -3.56 -1.09
CA ILE A 77 -5.77 -3.51 0.09
C ILE A 77 -6.34 -2.69 1.24
N GLY A 78 -7.44 -1.97 1.01
CA GLY A 78 -7.94 -0.98 1.95
C GLY A 78 -9.11 -0.16 1.42
N GLU A 79 -9.44 0.87 2.18
CA GLU A 79 -10.57 1.76 1.93
C GLU A 79 -10.28 3.19 2.42
N VAL A 80 -10.95 4.15 1.81
CA VAL A 80 -10.94 5.57 2.24
C VAL A 80 -12.08 5.79 3.23
N LYS A 81 -11.82 6.54 4.30
CA LYS A 81 -12.81 6.88 5.34
C LYS A 81 -12.82 8.37 5.63
N THR A 82 -13.98 8.84 6.05
CA THR A 82 -14.13 10.08 6.82
C THR A 82 -13.55 9.83 8.21
N GLY A 83 -12.29 10.21 8.42
CA GLY A 83 -11.54 9.93 9.64
C GLY A 83 -10.51 11.02 9.93
N ALA A 84 -9.43 10.68 10.62
CA ALA A 84 -8.33 11.61 10.85
C ALA A 84 -7.71 12.02 9.51
N SER A 85 -7.84 13.31 9.16
CA SER A 85 -7.30 13.88 7.93
C SER A 85 -5.79 13.65 7.82
N GLY A 86 -5.32 13.20 6.66
CA GLY A 86 -3.89 12.96 6.41
C GLY A 86 -3.34 11.69 7.03
N LEU A 87 -4.19 10.82 7.62
CA LEU A 87 -3.74 9.61 8.31
C LEU A 87 -3.82 8.37 7.41
N VAL A 88 -2.74 7.58 7.39
CA VAL A 88 -2.77 6.22 6.84
C VAL A 88 -2.65 5.21 7.98
N SER A 89 -3.73 4.46 8.21
CA SER A 89 -3.84 3.44 9.26
C SER A 89 -3.62 2.05 8.66
N LEU A 90 -2.63 1.30 9.17
CA LEU A 90 -2.35 -0.07 8.78
C LEU A 90 -2.80 -1.05 9.86
N ARG A 91 -3.73 -1.94 9.50
CA ARG A 91 -4.11 -3.09 10.32
C ARG A 91 -3.07 -4.20 10.11
N THR A 92 -2.32 -4.50 11.15
CA THR A 92 -1.27 -5.53 11.15
C THR A 92 -1.88 -6.93 11.04
N GLU A 93 -1.04 -7.92 10.77
CA GLU A 93 -1.47 -9.33 10.72
C GLU A 93 -2.05 -9.83 12.05
N LEU A 94 -1.60 -9.25 13.18
CA LEU A 94 -2.12 -9.51 14.52
C LEU A 94 -3.44 -8.76 14.81
N GLY A 95 -3.94 -7.98 13.86
CA GLY A 95 -5.20 -7.24 13.95
C GLY A 95 -5.10 -5.88 14.67
N ALA A 96 -3.92 -5.50 15.16
CA ALA A 96 -3.66 -4.19 15.76
C ALA A 96 -3.54 -3.10 14.69
N TRP A 97 -3.78 -1.85 15.06
CA TRP A 97 -3.59 -0.70 14.17
C TRP A 97 -2.27 0.01 14.47
N ARG A 98 -1.53 0.38 13.41
CA ARG A 98 -0.38 1.27 13.49
C ARG A 98 -0.47 2.34 12.40
N VAL A 99 0.21 3.47 12.61
CA VAL A 99 0.38 4.48 11.56
C VAL A 99 1.36 3.94 10.51
N LEU A 100 0.98 3.99 9.24
CA LEU A 100 1.90 3.80 8.12
C LEU A 100 2.53 5.15 7.80
N ALA A 101 3.64 5.45 8.47
CA ALA A 101 4.33 6.71 8.32
C ALA A 101 4.93 6.89 6.92
N TRP A 102 5.23 8.15 6.59
CA TRP A 102 6.10 8.49 5.47
C TRP A 102 7.40 7.67 5.50
N PRO A 103 7.92 7.22 4.34
CA PRO A 103 9.25 6.62 4.27
C PRO A 103 10.30 7.59 4.83
N SER A 104 11.17 7.11 5.70
CA SER A 104 12.25 7.91 6.27
C SER A 104 13.52 7.80 5.41
N GLY A 105 13.96 8.91 4.82
CA GLY A 105 15.23 9.02 4.10
C GLY A 105 15.30 8.22 2.78
N GLU A 106 16.46 8.25 2.14
CA GLU A 106 16.78 7.32 1.04
C GLU A 106 17.08 5.94 1.62
N LEU A 107 16.08 5.05 1.64
CA LEU A 107 16.24 3.69 2.17
C LEU A 107 17.34 2.90 1.46
N LEU A 108 17.52 3.16 0.16
CA LEU A 108 18.55 2.56 -0.68
C LEU A 108 19.08 3.64 -1.63
N PRO A 109 20.36 4.04 -1.52
CA PRO A 109 20.90 5.09 -2.38
C PRO A 109 20.93 4.62 -3.83
N ARG A 110 20.54 5.51 -4.76
CA ARG A 110 20.44 5.24 -6.21
C ARG A 110 19.46 4.11 -6.57
N ILE A 111 18.33 4.05 -5.87
CA ILE A 111 17.28 3.06 -6.15
C ILE A 111 16.43 3.37 -7.40
N CYS A 112 16.53 4.56 -7.97
CA CYS A 112 16.01 4.93 -9.28
C CYS A 112 16.58 6.30 -9.70
#